data_AF-A0A5E4MI36-F1
#
_entry.id   AF-A0A5E4MI36-F1
#
_cell.length_a   1.000
_cell.length_b   1.000
_cell.length_c   1.000
_cell.angle_alpha   90.00
_cell.angle_beta   90.00
_cell.angle_gamma   90.00
#
_symmetry.space_group_name_H-M   'P 1'
#
loop_
_entity.id
_entity.type
_entity.pdbx_description
1 polymer ?
#
loop_
_entity_poly.entity_id
_entity_poly.type
_entity_poly.pdbx_seq_one_letter_code
_entity_poly.pdbx_strand_id
1 'polypeptide(L)'
;MANALYGMCSKIDTGFIVNKIIEWGLGKLENLNLIQDRSRITKAEINEGSHALQQIAEIHTKVKKNLQYLQQETNKHTQNIDIIMFKTKLLEQEVLFETLLNKYTFETQNLVSIVNAALDGKVHTNVIFSQKLLTELRKIKMILPMGSELPVEFNVESLPELLRISRISIFTQDTYLVFVIEIPLISKEEYNVYHPIPSLIQYKSDTIVLISPKIDYLAMSSDNEKYFTLTVEQWKTCTALKQGKLCTTNQPIHHRLGSRLCEVSLLTNYQTIPETRDFKYIRCDKLIWHRLSETNSWLYFTQPDSSTIICLNPTETIKIEVLGVDRLTIPSFCEFHIGNSIFTSNNKVCRNIQRDMVTEISQNKLLHSIEEILKFKKPQNISNINFI
;
A
#
# COMPACT_ATOMS: atom_id res chain seq x y z
N MET A 1 18.91 24.98 -14.54
CA MET A 1 17.94 25.23 -13.45
C MET A 1 16.84 24.17 -13.61
N ALA A 2 16.49 23.42 -12.56
CA ALA A 2 15.53 22.32 -12.68
C ALA A 2 14.10 22.82 -12.46
N ASN A 3 13.18 22.44 -13.37
CA ASN A 3 11.77 22.80 -13.28
C ASN A 3 10.95 21.55 -12.92
N ALA A 4 10.23 21.61 -11.79
CA ALA A 4 9.32 20.55 -11.38
C ALA A 4 8.12 20.49 -12.34
N LEU A 5 7.87 19.34 -12.93
CA LEU A 5 6.61 19.06 -13.64
C LEU A 5 5.59 18.43 -12.68
N TYR A 6 6.06 17.58 -11.78
CA TYR A 6 5.23 16.91 -10.77
C TYR A 6 6.04 16.55 -9.52
N GLY A 7 5.44 16.72 -8.34
CA GLY A 7 6.11 16.50 -7.05
C GLY A 7 6.91 17.73 -6.55
N MET A 8 7.55 17.60 -5.38
CA MET A 8 8.37 18.68 -4.80
C MET A 8 9.85 18.42 -5.08
N CYS A 9 10.46 19.23 -5.95
CA CYS A 9 11.90 19.17 -6.23
C CYS A 9 12.78 19.52 -5.02
N SER A 10 12.30 20.32 -4.06
CA SER A 10 13.11 20.78 -2.93
C SER A 10 13.64 19.65 -2.02
N LYS A 11 13.07 18.45 -2.10
CA LYS A 11 13.51 17.28 -1.33
C LYS A 11 14.54 16.40 -2.06
N ILE A 12 14.80 16.69 -3.34
CA ILE A 12 15.61 15.83 -4.21
C ILE A 12 16.80 16.64 -4.72
N ASP A 13 18.01 16.12 -4.54
CA ASP A 13 19.22 16.70 -5.13
C ASP A 13 19.26 16.38 -6.63
N THR A 14 18.65 17.24 -7.44
CA THR A 14 18.55 17.05 -8.90
C THR A 14 19.93 17.07 -9.55
N GLY A 15 20.88 17.85 -9.01
CA GLY A 15 22.25 17.92 -9.51
C GLY A 15 22.98 16.60 -9.34
N PHE A 16 22.89 16.00 -8.15
CA PHE A 16 23.46 14.67 -7.89
C PHE A 16 22.86 13.61 -8.82
N ILE A 17 21.53 13.58 -8.96
CA ILE A 17 20.84 12.58 -9.81
C ILE A 17 21.27 12.72 -11.27
N VAL A 18 21.25 13.94 -11.82
CA VAL A 18 21.61 14.17 -13.23
C VAL A 18 23.08 13.80 -13.47
N ASN A 19 23.98 14.16 -12.56
CA ASN A 19 25.40 13.77 -12.66
C ASN A 19 25.58 12.25 -12.68
N LYS A 20 24.88 11.52 -11.81
CA LYS A 20 24.93 10.04 -11.80
C LYS A 20 24.35 9.42 -13.07
N ILE A 21 23.28 9.98 -13.62
CA ILE A 21 22.71 9.53 -14.90
C ILE A 21 23.74 9.71 -16.03
N ILE A 22 24.42 10.86 -16.07
CA ILE A 22 25.45 11.13 -17.08
C ILE A 22 26.64 10.17 -16.93
N GLU A 23 27.14 9.98 -15.71
CA GLU A 23 28.24 9.05 -15.40
C GLU A 23 27.89 7.61 -15.85
N TRP A 24 26.71 7.11 -15.49
CA TRP A 24 26.25 5.78 -15.90
C TRP A 24 25.98 5.69 -17.39
N GLY A 25 25.48 6.76 -18.02
CA GLY A 25 25.26 6.84 -19.46
C GLY A 25 26.56 6.74 -20.25
N LEU A 26 27.59 7.48 -19.84
CA LEU A 26 28.92 7.47 -20.45
C LEU A 26 29.59 6.09 -20.34
N GLY A 27 29.55 5.47 -19.15
CA GLY A 27 30.08 4.12 -18.97
C GLY A 27 29.35 3.06 -19.82
N LYS A 28 28.08 3.31 -20.18
CA LYS A 28 27.32 2.42 -21.06
C LYS A 28 27.66 2.62 -22.54
N LEU A 29 27.96 3.86 -22.96
CA LEU A 29 28.42 4.17 -24.32
C LEU A 29 29.83 3.65 -24.60
N GLU A 30 30.75 3.74 -23.64
CA GLU A 30 32.08 3.13 -23.75
C GLU A 30 32.01 1.61 -23.88
N ASN A 31 31.12 0.98 -23.10
CA ASN A 31 30.85 -0.45 -23.23
C ASN A 31 30.24 -0.82 -24.59
N LEU A 32 29.35 -0.01 -25.18
CA LEU A 32 28.79 -0.29 -26.51
C LEU A 32 29.87 -0.33 -27.60
N ASN A 33 30.84 0.58 -27.56
CA ASN A 33 31.98 0.58 -28.49
C ASN A 33 32.88 -0.66 -28.29
N LEU A 34 33.06 -1.13 -27.04
CA LEU A 34 33.81 -2.35 -26.72
C LEU A 34 33.03 -3.65 -27.02
N ILE A 35 31.70 -3.62 -26.97
CA ILE A 35 30.80 -4.77 -27.24
C ILE A 35 30.69 -5.04 -28.74
N GLN A 36 30.81 -4.01 -29.59
CA GLN A 36 30.83 -4.18 -31.04
C GLN A 36 32.02 -5.05 -31.50
N ASP A 37 33.09 -5.10 -30.71
CA ASP A 37 34.32 -5.86 -30.98
C ASP A 37 34.36 -7.29 -30.40
N ARG A 38 33.38 -7.72 -29.58
CA ARG A 38 33.37 -9.09 -29.02
C ARG A 38 31.99 -9.75 -29.04
N SER A 39 31.79 -10.61 -30.03
CA SER A 39 30.57 -11.40 -30.21
C SER A 39 30.45 -12.56 -29.21
N ARG A 40 29.22 -12.77 -28.71
CA ARG A 40 28.52 -14.05 -28.41
C ARG A 40 27.96 -14.33 -27.00
N ILE A 41 28.14 -13.49 -25.96
CA ILE A 41 27.59 -13.85 -24.63
C ILE A 41 26.57 -12.87 -24.00
N THR A 42 26.37 -11.65 -24.49
CA THR A 42 25.53 -10.67 -23.77
C THR A 42 24.50 -9.95 -24.64
N LYS A 43 23.63 -10.71 -25.32
CA LYS A 43 22.44 -10.16 -26.01
C LYS A 43 21.25 -9.84 -25.08
N ALA A 44 21.31 -10.21 -23.80
CA ALA A 44 20.16 -10.12 -22.90
C ALA A 44 19.94 -8.74 -22.25
N GLU A 45 20.92 -7.82 -22.27
CA GLU A 45 20.89 -6.59 -21.45
C GLU A 45 20.58 -5.28 -22.23
N ILE A 46 20.38 -5.34 -23.56
CA ILE A 46 20.42 -4.17 -24.48
C ILE A 46 19.10 -3.99 -25.30
N ASN A 47 17.96 -4.49 -24.84
CA ASN A 47 17.02 -5.03 -25.85
C ASN A 47 16.03 -4.12 -26.60
N GLU A 48 15.76 -2.85 -26.25
CA GLU A 48 14.71 -2.08 -27.01
C GLU A 48 15.10 -0.65 -27.42
N GLY A 49 15.46 0.24 -26.50
CA GLY A 49 15.88 1.61 -26.87
C GLY A 49 17.16 1.64 -27.71
N SER A 50 18.13 0.78 -27.35
CA SER A 50 19.35 0.55 -28.12
C SER A 50 19.11 -0.25 -29.40
N HIS A 51 18.12 -1.14 -29.43
CA HIS A 51 17.73 -1.84 -30.65
C HIS A 51 17.13 -0.87 -31.68
N ALA A 52 16.25 0.04 -31.26
CA ALA A 52 15.71 1.09 -32.13
C ALA A 52 16.82 2.00 -32.68
N LEU A 53 17.76 2.44 -31.85
CA LEU A 53 18.90 3.25 -32.29
C LEU A 53 19.84 2.48 -33.24
N GLN A 54 20.09 1.20 -32.96
CA GLN A 54 20.90 0.34 -33.79
C GLN A 54 20.23 0.09 -35.15
N GLN A 55 18.92 -0.18 -35.16
CA GLN A 55 18.13 -0.31 -36.38
C GLN A 55 18.15 0.97 -37.22
N ILE A 56 18.01 2.15 -36.59
CA ILE A 56 18.11 3.44 -37.29
C ILE A 56 19.51 3.61 -37.90
N ALA A 57 20.58 3.26 -37.18
CA ALA A 57 21.94 3.33 -37.71
C ALA A 57 22.17 2.34 -38.87
N GLU A 58 21.62 1.13 -38.79
CA GLU A 58 21.64 0.13 -39.86
C GLU A 58 20.86 0.60 -41.10
N ILE A 59 19.70 1.21 -40.92
CA ILE A 59 18.91 1.78 -42.02
C ILE A 59 19.67 2.94 -42.66
N HIS A 60 20.24 3.85 -41.85
CA HIS A 60 20.99 5.00 -42.33
C HIS A 60 22.23 4.59 -43.14
N THR A 61 22.94 3.55 -42.71
CA THR A 61 24.09 3.00 -43.46
C THR A 61 23.67 2.36 -44.77
N LYS A 62 22.53 1.64 -44.82
CA LYS A 62 21.97 1.08 -46.07
C LYS A 62 21.56 2.19 -47.05
N VAL A 63 20.86 3.22 -46.57
CA VAL A 63 20.48 4.41 -47.35
C VAL A 63 21.71 5.05 -47.97
N LYS A 64 22.78 5.26 -47.18
CA LYS A 64 24.02 5.85 -47.68
C LYS A 64 24.66 5.01 -48.80
N LYS A 65 24.69 3.68 -48.64
CA LYS A 65 25.23 2.77 -49.67
C LYS A 65 24.42 2.81 -50.96
N ASN A 66 23.09 2.78 -50.85
CA ASN A 66 22.21 2.84 -52.02
C ASN A 66 22.34 4.18 -52.75
N LEU A 67 22.43 5.31 -52.03
CA LEU A 67 22.69 6.62 -52.64
C LEU A 67 24.03 6.68 -53.37
N GLN A 68 25.10 6.16 -52.76
CA GLN A 68 26.42 6.10 -53.39
C GLN A 68 26.42 5.26 -54.67
N TYR A 69 25.72 4.12 -54.65
CA TYR A 69 25.57 3.27 -55.82
C TYR A 69 24.82 4.00 -56.96
N LEU A 70 23.66 4.59 -56.65
CA LEU A 70 22.87 5.34 -57.63
C LEU A 70 23.68 6.49 -58.24
N GLN A 71 24.47 7.19 -57.43
CA GLN A 71 25.37 8.25 -57.89
C GLN A 71 26.48 7.72 -58.82
N GLN A 72 27.10 6.59 -58.49
CA GLN A 72 28.13 5.98 -59.32
C GLN A 72 27.60 5.51 -60.68
N GLU A 73 26.43 4.87 -60.70
CA GLU A 73 25.80 4.42 -61.94
C GLU A 73 25.37 5.59 -62.82
N THR A 74 24.84 6.66 -62.22
CA THR A 74 24.49 7.89 -62.94
C THR A 74 25.73 8.55 -63.58
N ASN A 75 26.90 8.42 -62.94
CA ASN A 75 28.17 8.98 -63.43
C ASN A 75 28.84 8.13 -64.53
N LYS A 76 28.49 6.84 -64.71
CA LYS A 76 29.22 5.88 -65.57
C LYS A 76 28.78 5.83 -67.05
N HIS A 77 28.29 6.95 -67.60
CA HIS A 77 27.70 7.10 -68.95
C HIS A 77 26.27 6.56 -69.07
N THR A 78 25.40 7.44 -69.56
CA THR A 78 23.94 7.34 -69.66
C THR A 78 23.41 6.21 -70.56
N GLN A 79 24.29 5.40 -71.19
CA GLN A 79 23.92 4.40 -72.21
C GLN A 79 24.03 2.93 -71.74
N ASN A 80 24.73 2.65 -70.62
CA ASN A 80 24.96 1.28 -70.13
C ASN A 80 24.41 1.03 -68.70
N ILE A 81 23.49 1.88 -68.22
CA ILE A 81 22.84 1.68 -66.92
C ILE A 81 22.09 0.34 -66.97
N ASP A 82 22.39 -0.56 -66.02
CA ASP A 82 21.54 -1.72 -65.76
C ASP A 82 20.21 -1.21 -65.19
N ILE A 83 19.25 -0.97 -66.09
CA ILE A 83 17.95 -0.36 -65.79
C ILE A 83 17.22 -1.15 -64.69
N ILE A 84 17.35 -2.49 -64.69
CA ILE A 84 16.68 -3.34 -63.70
C ILE A 84 17.34 -3.17 -62.34
N MET A 85 18.67 -3.21 -62.26
CA MET A 85 19.39 -3.04 -61.00
C MET A 85 19.24 -1.63 -60.44
N PHE A 86 19.27 -0.60 -61.29
CA PHE A 86 19.01 0.79 -60.92
C PHE A 86 17.59 0.99 -60.38
N LYS A 87 16.57 0.48 -61.08
CA LYS A 87 15.17 0.53 -60.63
C LYS A 87 14.98 -0.22 -59.31
N THR A 88 15.63 -1.38 -59.15
CA THR A 88 15.57 -2.15 -57.90
C THR A 88 16.16 -1.35 -56.73
N LYS A 89 17.31 -0.69 -56.94
CA LYS A 89 17.95 0.14 -55.92
C LYS A 89 17.14 1.38 -55.55
N LEU A 90 16.44 1.98 -56.52
CA LEU A 90 15.48 3.06 -56.26
C LEU A 90 14.30 2.58 -55.40
N LEU A 91 13.71 1.44 -55.73
CA LEU A 91 12.60 0.86 -54.95
C LEU A 91 13.05 0.47 -53.53
N GLU A 92 14.24 -0.12 -53.38
CA GLU A 92 14.81 -0.37 -52.05
C GLU A 92 14.98 0.93 -51.25
N GLN A 93 15.45 2.00 -51.91
CA GLN A 93 15.64 3.31 -51.27
C GLN A 93 14.30 3.91 -50.81
N GLU A 94 13.25 3.79 -51.61
CA GLU A 94 11.89 4.22 -51.28
C GLU A 94 11.38 3.51 -50.03
N VAL A 95 11.48 2.17 -49.99
CA VAL A 95 11.05 1.36 -48.83
C VAL A 95 11.85 1.71 -47.57
N LEU A 96 13.16 1.94 -47.69
CA LEU A 96 13.99 2.34 -46.55
C LEU A 96 13.62 3.72 -46.01
N PHE A 97 13.32 4.69 -46.88
CA PHE A 97 12.86 6.01 -46.47
C PHE A 97 11.50 5.95 -45.80
N GLU A 98 10.55 5.19 -46.34
CA GLU A 98 9.23 4.99 -45.74
C GLU A 98 9.35 4.38 -44.33
N THR A 99 10.17 3.33 -44.20
CA THR A 99 10.44 2.69 -42.90
C THR A 99 11.03 3.68 -41.90
N LEU A 100 11.98 4.51 -42.33
CA LEU A 100 12.60 5.53 -41.50
C LEU A 100 11.58 6.59 -41.04
N LEU A 101 10.75 7.10 -41.95
CA LEU A 101 9.72 8.11 -41.64
C LEU A 101 8.65 7.55 -40.69
N ASN A 102 8.21 6.31 -40.90
CA ASN A 102 7.28 5.63 -40.01
C ASN A 102 7.90 5.45 -38.61
N LYS A 103 9.19 5.10 -38.54
CA LYS A 103 9.91 4.99 -37.26
C LYS A 103 10.02 6.34 -36.56
N TYR A 104 10.39 7.41 -37.25
CA TYR A 104 10.43 8.76 -36.68
C TYR A 104 9.06 9.22 -36.17
N THR A 105 8.00 8.94 -36.92
CA THR A 105 6.62 9.27 -36.53
C THR A 105 6.24 8.54 -35.25
N PHE A 106 6.51 7.23 -35.19
CA PHE A 106 6.24 6.42 -34.01
C PHE A 106 7.01 6.90 -32.77
N GLU A 107 8.31 7.16 -32.90
CA GLU A 107 9.13 7.64 -31.76
C GLU A 107 8.69 9.03 -31.29
N THR A 108 8.27 9.90 -32.22
CA THR A 108 7.76 11.24 -31.88
C THR A 108 6.43 11.15 -31.11
N GLN A 109 5.50 10.32 -31.58
CA GLN A 109 4.22 10.08 -30.89
C GLN A 109 4.42 9.45 -29.51
N ASN A 110 5.38 8.54 -29.40
CA ASN A 110 5.77 7.94 -28.12
C ASN A 110 6.31 9.00 -27.16
N LEU A 111 7.21 9.87 -27.62
CA LEU A 111 7.77 10.95 -26.80
C LEU A 111 6.69 11.92 -26.32
N VAL A 112 5.76 12.32 -27.20
CA VAL A 112 4.59 13.14 -26.82
C VAL A 112 3.75 12.44 -25.74
N SER A 113 3.51 11.13 -25.88
CA SER A 113 2.74 10.36 -24.89
C SER A 113 3.47 10.30 -23.53
N ILE A 114 4.79 10.16 -23.53
CA ILE A 114 5.61 10.20 -22.32
C ILE A 114 5.52 11.57 -21.64
N VAL A 115 5.62 12.65 -22.40
CA VAL A 115 5.53 14.03 -21.87
C VAL A 115 4.15 14.30 -21.30
N ASN A 116 3.07 13.88 -21.99
CA ASN A 116 1.71 14.03 -21.48
C ASN A 116 1.50 13.26 -20.17
N ALA A 117 1.96 12.01 -20.10
CA ALA A 117 1.91 11.23 -18.85
C ALA A 117 2.71 11.92 -17.72
N ALA A 118 3.86 12.50 -18.07
CA ALA A 118 4.72 13.22 -17.13
C ALA A 118 4.02 14.46 -16.54
N LEU A 119 3.29 15.21 -17.37
CA LEU A 119 2.47 16.35 -16.93
C LEU A 119 1.33 15.92 -16.00
N ASP A 120 0.77 14.72 -16.24
CA ASP A 120 -0.23 14.10 -15.35
C ASP A 120 0.37 13.50 -14.06
N GLY A 121 1.69 13.58 -13.86
CA GLY A 121 2.38 12.96 -12.72
C GLY A 121 2.49 11.44 -12.79
N LYS A 122 2.34 10.86 -13.99
CA LYS A 122 2.39 9.41 -14.25
C LYS A 122 3.67 9.05 -14.99
N VAL A 123 4.17 7.84 -14.71
CA VAL A 123 5.26 7.25 -15.48
C VAL A 123 4.67 6.46 -16.64
N HIS A 124 4.97 6.85 -17.87
CA HIS A 124 4.56 6.12 -19.05
C HIS A 124 5.30 4.77 -19.14
N THR A 125 4.64 3.72 -19.62
CA THR A 125 5.20 2.35 -19.69
C THR A 125 6.45 2.25 -20.55
N ASN A 126 6.59 3.12 -21.55
CA ASN A 126 7.79 3.18 -22.40
C ASN A 126 9.00 3.85 -21.72
N VAL A 127 8.83 4.50 -20.56
CA VAL A 127 9.94 4.99 -19.75
C VAL A 127 10.56 3.83 -18.96
N ILE A 128 9.72 2.99 -18.37
CA ILE A 128 10.16 1.83 -17.62
C ILE A 128 9.23 0.62 -17.82
N PHE A 129 9.74 -0.38 -18.53
CA PHE A 129 9.04 -1.64 -18.72
C PHE A 129 9.02 -2.45 -17.43
N SER A 130 7.89 -3.10 -17.14
CA SER A 130 7.68 -3.90 -15.93
C SER A 130 8.78 -4.93 -15.68
N GLN A 131 9.23 -5.62 -16.74
CA GLN A 131 10.29 -6.64 -16.62
C GLN A 131 11.65 -6.06 -16.25
N LYS A 132 11.96 -4.86 -16.77
CA LYS A 132 13.21 -4.16 -16.45
C LYS A 132 13.19 -3.68 -15.01
N LEU A 133 12.07 -3.07 -14.58
CA LEU A 133 11.90 -2.64 -13.20
C LEU A 133 12.05 -3.81 -12.23
N LEU A 134 11.43 -4.95 -12.52
CA LEU A 134 11.59 -6.17 -11.70
C LEU A 134 13.04 -6.65 -11.60
N THR A 135 13.78 -6.61 -12.70
CA THR A 135 15.20 -6.99 -12.72
C THR A 135 16.03 -6.06 -11.84
N GLU A 136 15.81 -4.75 -11.93
CA GLU A 136 16.53 -3.77 -11.11
C GLU A 136 16.13 -3.87 -9.62
N LEU A 137 14.86 -4.09 -9.30
CA LEU A 137 14.40 -4.31 -7.93
C LEU A 137 15.06 -5.53 -7.28
N ARG A 138 15.28 -6.61 -8.04
CA ARG A 138 16.01 -7.80 -7.56
C ARG A 138 17.47 -7.48 -7.24
N LYS A 139 18.12 -6.64 -8.04
CA LYS A 139 19.49 -6.17 -7.76
C LYS A 139 19.53 -5.31 -6.50
N ILE A 140 18.60 -4.36 -6.38
CA ILE A 140 18.47 -3.49 -5.20
C ILE A 140 18.27 -4.32 -3.92
N LYS A 141 17.45 -5.38 -3.97
CA LYS A 141 17.20 -6.28 -2.84
C LYS A 141 18.50 -6.81 -2.21
N MET A 142 19.52 -7.10 -3.03
CA MET A 142 20.79 -7.66 -2.56
C MET A 142 21.67 -6.67 -1.79
N ILE A 143 21.40 -5.37 -1.92
CA ILE A 143 22.21 -4.30 -1.32
C ILE A 143 21.42 -3.47 -0.30
N LEU A 144 20.22 -3.92 0.08
CA LEU A 144 19.41 -3.20 1.07
C LEU A 144 20.11 -3.15 2.42
N PRO A 145 19.96 -2.04 3.18
CA PRO A 145 20.44 -1.95 4.54
C PRO A 145 19.93 -3.08 5.42
N MET A 146 20.74 -3.49 6.39
CA MET A 146 20.33 -4.49 7.39
C MET A 146 19.02 -4.05 8.07
N GLY A 147 18.09 -5.00 8.24
CA GLY A 147 16.79 -4.76 8.87
C GLY A 147 15.75 -4.08 7.98
N SER A 148 16.10 -3.68 6.76
CA SER A 148 15.16 -3.12 5.78
C SER A 148 14.75 -4.15 4.73
N GLU A 149 13.54 -4.00 4.21
CA GLU A 149 13.03 -4.76 3.08
C GLU A 149 12.12 -3.90 2.19
N LEU A 150 11.71 -4.49 1.06
CA LEU A 150 10.76 -3.86 0.16
C LEU A 150 9.33 -4.25 0.55
N PRO A 151 8.36 -3.33 0.39
CA PRO A 151 7.00 -3.45 0.94
C PRO A 151 6.11 -4.48 0.23
N VAL A 152 6.52 -4.98 -0.93
CA VAL A 152 5.79 -5.99 -1.69
C VAL A 152 6.77 -6.97 -2.34
N GLU A 153 6.26 -8.13 -2.72
CA GLU A 153 7.01 -9.15 -3.45
C GLU A 153 7.46 -8.69 -4.86
N PHE A 154 8.38 -9.43 -5.48
CA PHE A 154 8.99 -9.09 -6.77
C PHE A 154 8.33 -9.82 -7.94
N ASN A 155 7.03 -9.62 -8.13
CA ASN A 155 6.29 -10.22 -9.23
C ASN A 155 5.51 -9.17 -10.04
N VAL A 156 5.10 -9.54 -11.26
CA VAL A 156 4.42 -8.61 -12.17
C VAL A 156 3.09 -8.11 -11.57
N GLU A 157 2.43 -8.95 -10.77
CA GLU A 157 1.12 -8.67 -10.17
C GLU A 157 1.15 -7.65 -9.02
N SER A 158 2.29 -7.52 -8.34
CA SER A 158 2.50 -6.59 -7.21
C SER A 158 3.10 -5.25 -7.64
N LEU A 159 3.59 -5.15 -8.89
CA LEU A 159 4.20 -3.93 -9.41
C LEU A 159 3.27 -2.70 -9.38
N PRO A 160 1.97 -2.81 -9.73
CA PRO A 160 1.05 -1.67 -9.61
C PRO A 160 0.90 -1.20 -8.16
N GLU A 161 0.90 -2.13 -7.21
CA GLU A 161 0.81 -1.81 -5.78
C GLU A 161 2.08 -1.12 -5.27
N LEU A 162 3.26 -1.58 -5.71
CA LEU A 162 4.56 -0.94 -5.45
C LEU A 162 4.59 0.51 -5.96
N LEU A 163 4.16 0.74 -7.20
CA LEU A 163 4.15 2.07 -7.80
C LEU A 163 3.17 3.01 -7.09
N ARG A 164 2.03 2.48 -6.60
CA ARG A 164 1.04 3.26 -5.85
C ARG A 164 1.56 3.78 -4.51
N ILE A 165 2.40 3.01 -3.82
CA ILE A 165 3.01 3.42 -2.55
C ILE A 165 4.34 4.17 -2.71
N SER A 166 4.87 4.22 -3.93
CA SER A 166 6.08 4.95 -4.25
C SER A 166 5.77 6.42 -4.50
N ARG A 167 6.71 7.30 -4.15
CA ARG A 167 6.59 8.72 -4.48
C ARG A 167 7.24 8.98 -5.83
N ILE A 168 6.46 9.52 -6.75
CA ILE A 168 6.92 9.84 -8.10
C ILE A 168 7.17 11.34 -8.17
N SER A 169 8.38 11.72 -8.58
CA SER A 169 8.75 13.10 -8.85
C SER A 169 9.29 13.20 -10.28
N ILE A 170 8.85 14.23 -11.00
CA ILE A 170 9.16 14.41 -12.41
C ILE A 170 9.62 15.84 -12.60
N PHE A 171 10.79 16.00 -13.19
CA PHE A 171 11.35 17.32 -13.45
C PHE A 171 12.11 17.37 -14.77
N THR A 172 12.28 18.57 -15.28
CA THR A 172 13.15 18.85 -16.41
C THR A 172 14.40 19.57 -15.94
N GLN A 173 15.54 19.15 -16.45
CA GLN A 173 16.80 19.85 -16.28
C GLN A 173 17.52 19.86 -17.63
N ASP A 174 17.70 21.06 -18.18
CA ASP A 174 18.25 21.30 -19.50
C ASP A 174 17.45 20.53 -20.58
N THR A 175 18.06 19.54 -21.26
CA THR A 175 17.39 18.71 -22.26
C THR A 175 16.84 17.39 -21.71
N TYR A 176 16.95 17.14 -20.40
CA TYR A 176 16.57 15.88 -19.79
C TYR A 176 15.21 15.99 -19.11
N LEU A 177 14.31 15.06 -19.45
CA LEU A 177 13.11 14.76 -18.68
C LEU A 177 13.44 13.60 -17.74
N VAL A 178 13.41 13.85 -16.44
CA VAL A 178 13.84 12.90 -15.41
C VAL A 178 12.65 12.43 -14.58
N PHE A 179 12.52 11.12 -14.44
CA PHE A 179 11.55 10.46 -13.59
C PHE A 179 12.26 9.85 -12.39
N VAL A 180 11.82 10.20 -11.19
CA VAL A 180 12.33 9.68 -9.93
C VAL A 180 11.22 8.90 -9.24
N ILE A 181 11.45 7.62 -8.99
CA ILE A 181 10.54 6.75 -8.24
C ILE A 181 11.20 6.46 -6.90
N GLU A 182 10.72 7.11 -5.84
CA GLU A 182 11.16 6.89 -4.46
C GLU A 182 10.33 5.75 -3.87
N ILE A 183 10.92 4.57 -3.77
CA ILE A 183 10.28 3.38 -3.21
C ILE A 183 10.50 3.37 -1.70
N PRO A 184 9.44 3.34 -0.87
CA PRO A 184 9.62 3.27 0.58
C PRO A 184 10.24 1.93 0.97
N LEU A 185 11.20 1.96 1.87
CA LEU A 185 11.70 0.77 2.56
C LEU A 185 10.88 0.56 3.84
N ILE A 186 10.66 -0.70 4.19
CA ILE A 186 9.96 -1.07 5.43
C ILE A 186 10.89 -1.83 6.36
N SER A 187 10.58 -1.79 7.65
CA SER A 187 11.19 -2.67 8.63
C SER A 187 10.72 -4.11 8.39
N LYS A 188 11.61 -5.08 8.59
CA LYS A 188 11.26 -6.52 8.58
C LYS A 188 10.32 -6.94 9.70
N GLU A 189 10.15 -6.09 10.71
CA GLU A 189 9.34 -6.41 11.88
C GLU A 189 7.87 -6.08 11.62
N GLU A 190 7.04 -7.12 11.66
CA GLU A 190 5.59 -6.99 11.53
C GLU A 190 4.94 -6.76 12.90
N TYR A 191 3.86 -5.98 12.89
CA TYR A 191 3.10 -5.64 14.09
C TYR A 191 1.63 -5.96 13.91
N ASN A 192 1.07 -6.65 14.90
CA ASN A 192 -0.36 -6.84 15.04
C ASN A 192 -0.95 -5.59 15.68
N VAL A 193 -1.97 -5.02 15.04
CA VAL A 193 -2.62 -3.79 15.52
C VAL A 193 -3.96 -4.14 16.13
N TYR A 194 -4.09 -3.79 17.40
CA TYR A 194 -5.29 -3.95 18.22
C TYR A 194 -5.95 -2.60 18.45
N HIS A 195 -7.28 -2.58 18.45
CA HIS A 195 -8.14 -1.48 18.85
C HIS A 195 -8.76 -1.85 20.19
N PRO A 196 -8.26 -1.31 21.32
CA PRO A 196 -8.83 -1.58 22.63
C PRO A 196 -10.26 -1.04 22.69
N ILE A 197 -11.20 -1.90 23.06
CA ILE A 197 -12.60 -1.51 23.25
C ILE A 197 -12.86 -1.32 24.75
N PRO A 198 -13.62 -0.29 25.15
CA PRO A 198 -14.04 -0.12 26.53
C PRO A 198 -14.76 -1.36 27.09
N SER A 199 -14.29 -1.86 28.22
CA SER A 199 -14.89 -3.03 28.87
C SER A 199 -16.08 -2.62 29.73
N LEU A 200 -17.18 -3.34 29.57
CA LEU A 200 -18.39 -3.22 30.39
C LEU A 200 -18.41 -4.37 31.40
N ILE A 201 -18.63 -4.05 32.67
CA ILE A 201 -18.80 -5.05 33.73
C ILE A 201 -20.10 -4.75 34.47
N GLN A 202 -20.99 -5.73 34.51
CA GLN A 202 -22.21 -5.64 35.30
C GLN A 202 -21.87 -5.74 36.79
N TYR A 203 -22.31 -4.76 37.58
CA TYR A 203 -22.10 -4.76 39.04
C TYR A 203 -23.39 -5.04 39.80
N LYS A 204 -24.51 -4.43 39.37
CA LYS A 204 -25.89 -4.70 39.85
C LYS A 204 -26.86 -4.61 38.67
N SER A 205 -28.13 -4.94 38.88
CA SER A 205 -29.15 -5.00 37.82
C SER A 205 -29.24 -3.75 36.94
N ASP A 206 -29.00 -2.55 37.49
CA ASP A 206 -29.07 -1.26 36.79
C ASP A 206 -27.76 -0.45 36.85
N THR A 207 -26.65 -1.06 37.30
CA THR A 207 -25.35 -0.38 37.39
C THR A 207 -24.24 -1.15 36.71
N ILE A 208 -23.45 -0.41 35.95
CA ILE A 208 -22.32 -0.91 35.17
C ILE A 208 -21.04 -0.17 35.56
N VAL A 209 -19.92 -0.85 35.40
CA VAL A 209 -18.59 -0.28 35.47
C VAL A 209 -18.03 -0.27 34.05
N LEU A 210 -17.67 0.93 33.58
CA LEU A 210 -17.00 1.11 32.30
C LEU A 210 -15.51 1.34 32.55
N ILE A 211 -14.69 0.52 31.90
CA ILE A 211 -13.24 0.66 31.86
C ILE A 211 -12.87 1.21 30.49
N SER A 212 -12.50 2.48 30.42
CA SER A 212 -12.08 3.10 29.16
C SER A 212 -10.60 2.87 28.91
N PRO A 213 -10.19 2.47 27.68
CA PRO A 213 -8.79 2.40 27.31
C PRO A 213 -8.19 3.80 27.23
N LYS A 214 -6.87 3.88 27.39
CA LYS A 214 -6.10 5.14 27.31
C LYS A 214 -5.57 5.45 25.92
N ILE A 215 -5.64 4.48 25.03
CA ILE A 215 -5.03 4.50 23.70
C ILE A 215 -6.05 4.05 22.65
N ASP A 216 -5.98 4.61 21.45
CA ASP A 216 -6.90 4.26 20.36
C ASP A 216 -6.49 2.94 19.69
N TYR A 217 -5.20 2.79 19.38
CA TYR A 217 -4.65 1.59 18.78
C TYR A 217 -3.32 1.21 19.44
N LEU A 218 -3.15 -0.08 19.65
CA LEU A 218 -1.93 -0.71 20.17
C LEU A 218 -1.34 -1.60 19.08
N ALA A 219 -0.15 -1.26 18.62
CA ALA A 219 0.63 -2.11 17.73
C ALA A 219 1.62 -2.91 18.55
N MET A 220 1.62 -4.24 18.41
CA MET A 220 2.49 -5.13 19.17
C MET A 220 3.22 -6.10 18.22
N SER A 221 4.52 -6.31 18.45
CA SER A 221 5.32 -7.24 17.63
C SER A 221 4.78 -8.66 17.77
N SER A 222 5.09 -9.52 16.80
CA SER A 222 4.63 -10.91 16.79
C SER A 222 5.10 -11.75 17.98
N ASP A 223 6.23 -11.39 18.60
CA ASP A 223 6.77 -12.00 19.82
C ASP A 223 6.25 -11.34 21.11
N ASN A 224 5.41 -10.30 21.00
CA ASN A 224 4.86 -9.49 22.08
C ASN A 224 5.90 -8.75 22.94
N GLU A 225 7.14 -8.55 22.46
CA GLU A 225 8.20 -7.89 23.25
C GLU A 225 8.33 -6.39 22.96
N LYS A 226 7.82 -5.92 21.82
CA LYS A 226 7.83 -4.51 21.43
C LYS A 226 6.43 -4.00 21.13
N TYR A 227 6.20 -2.73 21.41
CA TYR A 227 4.94 -2.07 21.09
C TYR A 227 5.11 -0.60 20.76
N PHE A 228 4.11 -0.05 20.07
CA PHE A 228 3.90 1.38 19.94
C PHE A 228 2.40 1.66 19.86
N THR A 229 2.01 2.93 19.95
CA THR A 229 0.60 3.33 19.91
C THR A 229 0.33 4.21 18.71
N LEU A 230 -0.90 4.15 18.21
CA LEU A 230 -1.37 4.99 17.12
C LEU A 230 -2.68 5.65 17.54
N THR A 231 -2.84 6.91 17.17
CA THR A 231 -4.12 7.61 17.23
C THR A 231 -5.02 7.19 16.07
N VAL A 232 -6.32 7.49 16.17
CA VAL A 232 -7.26 7.30 15.05
C VAL A 232 -6.79 7.99 13.76
N GLU A 233 -6.25 9.19 13.86
CA GLU A 233 -5.76 9.95 12.70
C GLU A 233 -4.56 9.26 12.03
N GLN A 234 -3.58 8.83 12.83
CA GLN A 234 -2.40 8.14 12.33
C GLN A 234 -2.78 6.82 11.65
N TRP A 235 -3.68 6.03 12.26
CA TRP A 235 -4.16 4.79 11.66
C TRP A 235 -4.86 4.99 10.31
N LYS A 236 -5.58 6.11 10.15
CA LYS A 236 -6.23 6.47 8.88
C LYS A 236 -5.24 6.84 7.78
N THR A 237 -4.07 7.36 8.12
CA THR A 237 -3.02 7.67 7.13
C THR A 237 -2.30 6.43 6.58
N CYS A 238 -2.45 5.28 7.24
CA CYS A 238 -1.85 4.04 6.77
C CYS A 238 -2.48 3.57 5.45
N THR A 239 -1.64 3.16 4.51
CA THR A 239 -2.06 2.69 3.19
C THR A 239 -2.38 1.21 3.24
N ALA A 240 -3.62 0.84 2.87
CA ALA A 240 -4.01 -0.57 2.77
C ALA A 240 -3.26 -1.28 1.64
N LEU A 241 -2.71 -2.45 1.93
CA LEU A 241 -2.04 -3.36 1.00
C LEU A 241 -2.79 -4.70 0.97
N LYS A 242 -2.50 -5.56 -0.01
CA LYS A 242 -3.04 -6.93 -0.07
C LYS A 242 -2.79 -7.74 1.21
N GLN A 243 -1.59 -7.62 1.78
CA GLN A 243 -1.12 -8.42 2.92
C GLN A 243 -1.19 -7.67 4.27
N GLY A 244 -1.70 -6.42 4.31
CA GLY A 244 -1.72 -5.66 5.55
C GLY A 244 -1.94 -4.16 5.36
N LYS A 245 -1.42 -3.35 6.27
CA LYS A 245 -1.37 -1.89 6.11
C LYS A 245 0.07 -1.40 6.25
N LEU A 246 0.46 -0.51 5.35
CA LEU A 246 1.71 0.22 5.43
C LEU A 246 1.50 1.52 6.20
N CYS A 247 2.18 1.66 7.33
CA CYS A 247 2.09 2.84 8.18
C CYS A 247 3.45 3.54 8.25
N THR A 248 3.47 4.87 8.11
CA THR A 248 4.64 5.68 8.46
C THR A 248 4.55 6.04 9.93
N THR A 249 5.36 5.38 10.77
CA THR A 249 5.44 5.70 12.20
C THR A 249 6.68 6.52 12.50
N ASN A 250 6.47 7.71 13.06
CA ASN A 250 7.52 8.50 13.70
C ASN A 250 7.55 8.27 15.22
N GLN A 251 6.70 7.36 15.73
CA GLN A 251 6.60 7.07 17.15
C GLN A 251 7.76 6.17 17.59
N PRO A 252 8.31 6.39 18.79
CA PRO A 252 9.29 5.47 19.35
C PRO A 252 8.66 4.08 19.56
N ILE A 253 9.44 3.05 19.26
CA ILE A 253 9.10 1.67 19.60
C ILE A 253 9.59 1.41 21.02
N HIS A 254 8.71 0.89 21.85
CA HIS A 254 8.96 0.64 23.27
C HIS A 254 9.05 -0.86 23.56
N HIS A 255 9.89 -1.23 24.53
CA HIS A 255 9.89 -2.58 25.07
C HIS A 255 8.73 -2.78 26.04
N ARG A 256 8.09 -3.95 25.99
CA ARG A 256 6.95 -4.33 26.84
C ARG A 256 7.24 -4.17 28.32
N LEU A 257 8.41 -4.63 28.78
CA LEU A 257 8.79 -4.62 30.20
C LEU A 257 8.80 -3.22 30.83
N GLY A 258 8.99 -2.17 30.02
CA GLY A 258 8.95 -0.78 30.48
C GLY A 258 7.55 -0.15 30.43
N SER A 259 6.54 -0.87 29.97
CA SER A 259 5.19 -0.32 29.78
C SER A 259 4.47 -0.08 31.11
N ARG A 260 3.77 1.05 31.19
CA ARG A 260 2.78 1.34 32.24
C ARG A 260 1.35 1.28 31.69
N LEU A 261 1.18 0.86 30.44
CA LEU A 261 -0.12 0.76 29.78
C LEU A 261 -0.82 -0.51 30.22
N CYS A 262 -2.10 -0.35 30.55
CA CYS A 262 -2.96 -1.44 30.97
C CYS A 262 -3.17 -2.43 29.84
N GLU A 263 -3.38 -1.91 28.64
CA GLU A 263 -3.66 -2.63 27.40
C GLU A 263 -2.52 -3.59 27.04
N VAL A 264 -1.26 -3.15 27.21
CA VAL A 264 -0.09 -3.99 26.99
C VAL A 264 -0.03 -5.16 27.98
N SER A 265 -0.39 -4.90 29.24
CA SER A 265 -0.42 -5.94 30.28
C SER A 265 -1.56 -6.92 30.03
N LEU A 266 -2.74 -6.43 29.65
CA LEU A 266 -3.93 -7.23 29.39
C LEU A 266 -3.75 -8.19 28.21
N LEU A 267 -3.01 -7.81 27.16
CA LEU A 267 -2.71 -8.72 26.03
C LEU A 267 -1.74 -9.84 26.39
N THR A 268 -0.85 -9.60 27.35
CA THR A 268 0.26 -10.52 27.66
C THR A 268 0.07 -11.30 28.96
N ASN A 269 -0.72 -10.78 29.89
CA ASN A 269 -1.06 -11.42 31.16
C ASN A 269 -2.49 -11.05 31.60
N TYR A 270 -3.43 -11.96 31.34
CA TYR A 270 -4.88 -11.80 31.58
C TYR A 270 -5.30 -11.74 33.06
N GLN A 271 -4.38 -11.94 34.02
CA GLN A 271 -4.77 -12.25 35.41
C GLN A 271 -4.79 -11.05 36.37
N THR A 272 -4.24 -9.90 35.97
CA THR A 272 -4.15 -8.73 36.87
C THR A 272 -4.79 -7.52 36.22
N ILE A 273 -5.89 -7.02 36.80
CA ILE A 273 -6.34 -5.66 36.52
C ILE A 273 -5.24 -4.75 37.05
N PRO A 274 -4.65 -3.89 36.23
CA PRO A 274 -3.76 -2.86 36.74
C PRO A 274 -4.58 -1.90 37.62
N GLU A 275 -3.94 -1.26 38.59
CA GLU A 275 -4.55 -0.22 39.44
C GLU A 275 -4.89 1.05 38.61
N THR A 276 -5.79 0.93 37.62
CA THR A 276 -6.22 2.05 36.81
C THR A 276 -7.29 2.83 37.58
N ARG A 277 -7.08 4.13 37.77
CA ARG A 277 -8.03 4.99 38.50
C ARG A 277 -9.22 5.45 37.64
N ASP A 278 -9.32 4.97 36.41
CA ASP A 278 -10.20 5.50 35.36
C ASP A 278 -11.48 4.66 35.15
N PHE A 279 -12.00 4.08 36.24
CA PHE A 279 -13.31 3.43 36.24
C PHE A 279 -14.44 4.47 36.29
N LYS A 280 -15.38 4.38 35.34
CA LYS A 280 -16.66 5.10 35.44
C LYS A 280 -17.72 4.17 36.00
N TYR A 281 -18.24 4.53 37.18
CA TYR A 281 -19.33 3.80 37.82
C TYR A 281 -20.65 4.50 37.54
N ILE A 282 -21.53 3.80 36.81
CA ILE A 282 -22.64 4.40 36.08
C ILE A 282 -23.93 3.65 36.44
N ARG A 283 -25.01 4.40 36.65
CA ARG A 283 -26.37 3.87 36.58
C ARG A 283 -26.87 4.00 35.14
N CYS A 284 -27.31 2.89 34.56
CA CYS A 284 -27.71 2.85 33.15
C CYS A 284 -29.11 2.22 33.01
N ASP A 285 -30.04 3.02 32.51
CA ASP A 285 -31.42 2.67 32.17
C ASP A 285 -31.64 2.54 30.65
N LYS A 286 -30.58 2.76 29.86
CA LYS A 286 -30.60 2.73 28.39
C LYS A 286 -29.84 1.52 27.86
N LEU A 287 -30.28 1.04 26.69
CA LEU A 287 -29.58 0.00 25.92
C LEU A 287 -28.24 0.55 25.42
N ILE A 288 -27.15 -0.18 25.66
CA ILE A 288 -25.82 0.10 25.08
C ILE A 288 -25.52 -0.99 24.06
N TRP A 289 -25.14 -0.59 22.85
CA TRP A 289 -24.71 -1.49 21.78
C TRP A 289 -23.45 -0.93 21.12
N HIS A 290 -22.39 -1.73 21.09
CA HIS A 290 -21.13 -1.38 20.43
C HIS A 290 -20.75 -2.46 19.42
N ARG A 291 -20.69 -2.09 18.14
CA ARG A 291 -20.35 -3.03 17.07
C ARG A 291 -18.85 -3.30 17.06
N LEU A 292 -18.49 -4.58 16.99
CA LEU A 292 -17.11 -5.01 16.76
C LEU A 292 -16.74 -4.81 15.28
N SER A 293 -15.62 -4.13 15.04
CA SER A 293 -15.07 -3.77 13.74
C SER A 293 -14.96 -4.96 12.80
N GLU A 294 -15.44 -4.81 11.56
CA GLU A 294 -15.33 -5.82 10.49
C GLU A 294 -15.99 -7.18 10.82
N THR A 295 -16.86 -7.23 11.84
CA THR A 295 -17.62 -8.41 12.22
C THR A 295 -19.13 -8.15 12.27
N ASN A 296 -19.89 -9.23 12.47
CA ASN A 296 -21.32 -9.19 12.81
C ASN A 296 -21.51 -9.47 14.30
N SER A 297 -20.65 -8.92 15.14
CA SER A 297 -20.74 -9.06 16.59
C SER A 297 -20.90 -7.70 17.24
N TRP A 298 -21.69 -7.65 18.32
CA TRP A 298 -21.92 -6.47 19.14
C TRP A 298 -21.72 -6.82 20.60
N LEU A 299 -21.02 -5.97 21.33
CA LEU A 299 -21.04 -5.96 22.79
C LEU A 299 -22.23 -5.14 23.24
N TYR A 300 -22.98 -5.63 24.22
CA TYR A 300 -24.18 -4.94 24.68
C TYR A 300 -24.30 -4.90 26.20
N PHE A 301 -25.06 -3.92 26.68
CA PHE A 301 -25.67 -3.91 28.00
C PHE A 301 -27.16 -3.63 27.88
N THR A 302 -27.98 -4.47 28.51
CA THR A 302 -29.43 -4.29 28.53
C THR A 302 -30.07 -4.78 29.83
N GLN A 303 -31.18 -4.17 30.21
CA GLN A 303 -32.14 -4.78 31.13
C GLN A 303 -32.88 -5.92 30.41
N PRO A 304 -33.55 -6.86 31.13
CA PRO A 304 -34.22 -7.99 30.49
C PRO A 304 -35.17 -7.50 29.40
N ASP A 305 -34.91 -7.88 28.16
CA ASP A 305 -35.73 -7.48 27.01
C ASP A 305 -35.87 -8.63 26.01
N SER A 306 -37.05 -8.72 25.42
CA SER A 306 -37.39 -9.73 24.42
C SER A 306 -36.98 -9.25 23.04
N SER A 307 -36.21 -10.06 22.34
CA SER A 307 -35.63 -9.71 21.05
C SER A 307 -35.83 -10.82 20.02
N THR A 308 -35.73 -10.47 18.74
CA THR A 308 -36.01 -11.40 17.64
C THR A 308 -34.91 -11.34 16.59
N ILE A 309 -34.36 -12.48 16.21
CA ILE A 309 -33.48 -12.65 15.05
C ILE A 309 -34.31 -13.17 13.90
N ILE A 310 -34.29 -12.47 12.76
CA ILE A 310 -34.97 -12.85 11.52
C ILE A 310 -33.90 -13.15 10.48
N CYS A 311 -33.83 -14.38 9.99
CA CYS A 311 -32.92 -14.81 8.94
C CYS A 311 -33.68 -14.99 7.63
N LEU A 312 -33.05 -14.62 6.50
CA LEU A 312 -33.66 -14.73 5.18
C LEU A 312 -33.32 -16.04 4.45
N ASN A 313 -32.26 -16.74 4.87
CA ASN A 313 -31.78 -17.97 4.23
C ASN A 313 -31.11 -18.93 5.24
N PRO A 314 -31.82 -19.96 5.74
CA PRO A 314 -33.25 -20.23 5.57
C PRO A 314 -34.12 -19.18 6.27
N THR A 315 -35.37 -19.04 5.85
CA THR A 315 -36.32 -18.15 6.51
C THR A 315 -36.64 -18.70 7.90
N GLU A 316 -36.04 -18.09 8.92
CA GLU A 316 -36.18 -18.50 10.31
C GLU A 316 -36.35 -17.28 11.21
N THR A 317 -37.17 -17.41 12.24
CA THR A 317 -37.39 -16.36 13.23
C THR A 317 -37.17 -16.94 14.60
N ILE A 318 -36.15 -16.45 15.30
CA ILE A 318 -35.72 -16.93 16.60
C ILE A 318 -35.98 -15.83 17.62
N LYS A 319 -36.76 -16.13 18.66
CA LYS A 319 -36.95 -15.22 19.80
C LYS A 319 -35.92 -15.54 20.86
N ILE A 320 -35.20 -14.53 21.33
CA ILE A 320 -34.22 -14.64 22.40
C ILE A 320 -34.47 -13.55 23.45
N GLU A 321 -34.20 -13.86 24.70
CA GLU A 321 -34.16 -12.86 25.77
C GLU A 321 -32.70 -12.45 25.97
N VAL A 322 -32.45 -11.14 25.96
CA VAL A 322 -31.12 -10.59 26.22
C VAL A 322 -31.13 -9.87 27.56
N LEU A 323 -30.05 -10.04 28.33
CA LEU A 323 -29.92 -9.50 29.67
C LEU A 323 -28.46 -9.27 30.02
N GLY A 324 -28.18 -8.18 30.73
CA GLY A 324 -26.90 -7.92 31.34
C GLY A 324 -25.87 -7.49 30.32
N VAL A 325 -24.59 -7.79 30.59
CA VAL A 325 -23.48 -7.53 29.67
C VAL A 325 -23.08 -8.83 28.96
N ASP A 326 -23.18 -8.85 27.64
CA ASP A 326 -22.73 -9.99 26.83
C ASP A 326 -22.38 -9.58 25.39
N ARG A 327 -21.96 -10.54 24.57
CA ARG A 327 -21.66 -10.42 23.15
C ARG A 327 -22.72 -11.13 22.32
N LEU A 328 -23.43 -10.39 21.48
CA LEU A 328 -24.32 -10.95 20.47
C LEU A 328 -23.57 -11.10 19.14
N THR A 329 -23.67 -12.25 18.49
CA THR A 329 -23.17 -12.44 17.12
C THR A 329 -24.33 -12.78 16.20
N ILE A 330 -24.60 -11.93 15.22
CA ILE A 330 -25.69 -12.09 14.26
C ILE A 330 -25.17 -12.88 13.05
N PRO A 331 -25.81 -14.00 12.67
CA PRO A 331 -25.41 -14.72 11.47
C PRO A 331 -25.58 -13.86 10.20
N SER A 332 -24.82 -14.16 9.14
CA SER A 332 -24.97 -13.48 7.85
C SER A 332 -26.38 -13.68 7.28
N PHE A 333 -26.91 -12.67 6.60
CA PHE A 333 -28.29 -12.66 6.06
C PHE A 333 -29.39 -12.70 7.12
N CYS A 334 -29.06 -12.35 8.36
CA CYS A 334 -30.02 -12.16 9.43
C CYS A 334 -30.01 -10.71 9.94
N GLU A 335 -31.14 -10.34 10.55
CA GLU A 335 -31.37 -9.07 11.24
C GLU A 335 -31.77 -9.34 12.68
N PHE A 336 -31.31 -8.49 13.59
CA PHE A 336 -31.69 -8.55 14.99
C PHE A 336 -32.55 -7.34 15.35
N HIS A 337 -33.71 -7.61 15.94
CA HIS A 337 -34.74 -6.64 16.28
C HIS A 337 -34.90 -6.60 17.80
N ILE A 338 -34.72 -5.43 18.40
CA ILE A 338 -34.89 -5.20 19.83
C ILE A 338 -35.41 -3.79 20.09
N GLY A 339 -36.49 -3.67 20.88
CA GLY A 339 -37.20 -2.41 21.08
C GLY A 339 -37.50 -1.71 19.73
N ASN A 340 -36.94 -0.50 19.55
CA ASN A 340 -37.06 0.29 18.32
C ASN A 340 -35.82 0.25 17.42
N SER A 341 -34.90 -0.69 17.64
CA SER A 341 -33.61 -0.79 16.93
C SER A 341 -33.53 -2.06 16.08
N ILE A 342 -32.91 -1.92 14.90
CA ILE A 342 -32.66 -3.02 13.98
C ILE A 342 -31.16 -3.06 13.69
N PHE A 343 -30.54 -4.23 13.89
CA PHE A 343 -29.13 -4.46 13.65
C PHE A 343 -28.98 -5.42 12.46
N THR A 344 -28.24 -4.99 11.44
CA THR A 344 -28.08 -5.75 10.20
C THR A 344 -26.70 -6.38 10.10
N SER A 345 -26.65 -7.63 9.65
CA SER A 345 -25.41 -8.35 9.39
C SER A 345 -24.78 -7.91 8.06
N ASN A 346 -23.45 -7.86 8.01
CA ASN A 346 -22.69 -7.70 6.77
C ASN A 346 -22.43 -9.07 6.12
N ASN A 347 -22.49 -9.12 4.79
CA ASN A 347 -22.22 -10.34 4.01
C ASN A 347 -20.73 -10.60 3.79
N LYS A 348 -19.89 -9.56 3.89
CA LYS A 348 -18.43 -9.66 3.83
C LYS A 348 -17.87 -9.59 5.24
N VAL A 349 -17.86 -10.72 5.93
CA VAL A 349 -17.20 -10.83 7.25
C VAL A 349 -15.78 -11.33 7.04
N CYS A 350 -14.79 -10.56 7.48
CA CYS A 350 -13.41 -11.01 7.49
C CYS A 350 -13.19 -11.92 8.70
N ARG A 351 -13.22 -13.25 8.49
CA ARG A 351 -13.23 -14.26 9.57
C ARG A 351 -11.95 -14.33 10.43
N ASN A 352 -10.87 -13.64 10.09
CA ASN A 352 -9.56 -13.78 10.73
C ASN A 352 -8.95 -12.46 11.25
N ILE A 353 -9.77 -11.44 11.55
CA ILE A 353 -9.24 -10.15 12.02
C ILE A 353 -9.54 -10.00 13.52
N GLN A 354 -8.57 -10.37 14.37
CA GLN A 354 -8.54 -9.98 15.79
C GLN A 354 -8.05 -8.54 15.92
N ARG A 355 -8.78 -7.59 15.31
CA ARG A 355 -8.46 -6.16 15.46
C ARG A 355 -8.96 -5.63 16.79
N ASP A 356 -10.14 -6.04 17.21
CA ASP A 356 -10.70 -5.53 18.46
C ASP A 356 -10.15 -6.32 19.64
N MET A 357 -9.56 -5.61 20.58
CA MET A 357 -9.14 -6.19 21.84
C MET A 357 -10.30 -6.07 22.84
N VAL A 358 -11.01 -7.17 23.02
CA VAL A 358 -12.07 -7.33 24.02
C VAL A 358 -11.50 -8.15 25.18
N THR A 359 -11.55 -7.61 26.39
CA THR A 359 -11.12 -8.35 27.57
C THR A 359 -12.18 -9.39 27.95
N GLU A 360 -11.92 -10.68 27.72
CA GLU A 360 -12.74 -11.77 28.28
C GLU A 360 -12.40 -11.95 29.76
N ILE A 361 -12.89 -11.05 30.59
CA ILE A 361 -12.64 -11.08 32.02
C ILE A 361 -13.60 -12.08 32.64
N SER A 362 -13.09 -13.11 33.33
CA SER A 362 -13.93 -13.97 34.17
C SER A 362 -14.60 -13.10 35.24
N GLN A 363 -15.91 -12.86 35.11
CA GLN A 363 -16.67 -11.89 35.91
C GLN A 363 -16.50 -12.11 37.42
N ASN A 364 -16.31 -13.36 37.86
CA ASN A 364 -16.30 -13.74 39.27
C ASN A 364 -15.03 -13.32 40.05
N LYS A 365 -13.84 -13.36 39.45
CA LYS A 365 -12.60 -12.95 40.16
C LYS A 365 -12.46 -11.43 40.24
N LEU A 366 -13.01 -10.71 39.26
CA LEU A 366 -12.91 -9.26 39.17
C LEU A 366 -13.88 -8.53 40.08
N LEU A 367 -15.09 -9.08 40.27
CA LEU A 367 -16.15 -8.45 41.05
C LEU A 367 -15.67 -8.09 42.45
N HIS A 368 -14.96 -9.00 43.14
CA HIS A 368 -14.45 -8.75 44.49
C HIS A 368 -13.42 -7.60 44.56
N SER A 369 -12.53 -7.49 43.58
CA SER A 369 -11.56 -6.38 43.54
C SER A 369 -12.24 -5.04 43.22
N ILE A 370 -13.24 -5.06 42.33
CA ILE A 370 -14.04 -3.89 41.98
C ILE A 370 -14.93 -3.47 43.16
N GLU A 371 -15.53 -4.42 43.89
CA GLU A 371 -16.35 -4.16 45.08
C GLU A 371 -15.58 -3.32 46.10
N GLU A 372 -14.32 -3.66 46.39
CA GLU A 372 -13.50 -2.90 47.32
C GLU A 372 -13.20 -1.47 46.85
N ILE A 373 -12.97 -1.28 45.54
CA ILE A 373 -12.73 0.04 44.95
C ILE A 373 -14.01 0.89 44.92
N LEU A 374 -15.17 0.27 44.73
CA LEU A 374 -16.47 0.94 44.60
C LEU A 374 -17.18 1.19 45.93
N LYS A 375 -16.76 0.57 47.05
CA LYS A 375 -17.35 0.75 48.40
C LYS A 375 -17.56 2.22 48.80
N PHE A 376 -16.76 3.14 48.27
CA PHE A 376 -16.80 4.57 48.59
C PHE A 376 -17.29 5.49 47.45
N LYS A 377 -17.71 4.95 46.29
CA LYS A 377 -18.16 5.73 45.13
C LYS A 377 -19.68 5.66 44.95
N LYS A 378 -20.32 6.80 44.66
CA LYS A 378 -21.75 6.84 44.25
C LYS A 378 -21.86 6.71 42.72
N PRO A 379 -22.84 5.96 42.20
CA PRO A 379 -23.04 5.80 40.76
C PRO A 379 -23.46 7.14 40.15
N GLN A 380 -22.88 7.48 39.00
CA GLN A 380 -23.23 8.66 38.23
C GLN A 380 -24.46 8.38 37.36
N ASN A 381 -25.41 9.32 37.30
CA ASN A 381 -26.52 9.28 36.34
C ASN A 381 -26.06 9.87 35.00
N ILE A 382 -26.29 9.14 33.92
CA ILE A 382 -25.99 9.64 32.57
C ILE A 382 -27.25 10.27 31.97
N SER A 383 -27.25 11.59 31.79
CA SER A 383 -28.23 12.25 30.94
C SER A 383 -27.80 12.34 29.48
N ASN A 384 -26.50 12.27 29.16
CA ASN A 384 -25.97 12.26 27.79
C ASN A 384 -24.59 11.58 27.73
N ILE A 385 -24.48 10.41 27.08
CA ILE A 385 -23.19 9.91 26.58
C ILE A 385 -23.35 9.65 25.08
N ASN A 386 -22.53 10.35 24.28
CA ASN A 386 -22.17 9.90 22.96
C ASN A 386 -21.06 8.85 23.13
N PHE A 387 -21.39 7.61 22.81
CA PHE A 387 -20.37 6.60 22.51
C PHE A 387 -19.84 6.98 21.12
N ILE A 388 -18.57 7.41 21.05
CA ILE A 388 -17.86 7.63 19.77
C ILE A 388 -17.23 6.30 19.37
#